data_AF-A0A7S0VZN7-F1
#
_entry.id   AF-A0A7S0VZN7-F1
#
_cell.length_a   1.000
_cell.length_b   1.000
_cell.length_c   1.000
_cell.angle_alpha   90.00
_cell.angle_beta   90.00
_cell.angle_gamma   90.00
#
_symmetry.space_group_name_H-M   'P 1'
#
loop_
_entity.id
_entity.type
_entity.pdbx_description
1 polymer ?
#
loop_
_entity_poly.entity_id
_entity_poly.type
_entity_poly.pdbx_seq_one_letter_code
_entity_poly.pdbx_strand_id
1 'polypeptide(L)'
;MTIEADLKSIAVAIKQPAFKKEQDTFFDKYVNEFDEGDENKLIYTTIHNEYQELVEGLLTKEVGEELLVRVCEGMEAFIEASKESAPSQDIVEAIDIMSSMGEFLAFKGTMVYKRKEKMNAAAASLNIDGKKVPVIDLDGVMGTLGDLQGAQGDEGWDRVAHDAVLQIVLDMKKSDKEDARYARYRIALDMPVDQARDCFGPDVPIETSKEWTLSEYVKDFSLVRENAPCDWVFRMEFSFPWIIRYLMSMPQEMHLRVKMRLDFPSPGDISWVEAPYDIKTNSCLESQGVMRVRAWVMHSDPSDDKKTILTMMEKHPGKGSWLMPDAQLINTVAWPQQNCRKFKKSGFFKQKYGEDGQG
;
A
#
# COMPACT_ATOMS: atom_id res chain seq x y z
N MET A 1 36.29 2.27 19.01
CA MET A 1 34.87 1.99 18.71
C MET A 1 34.81 1.26 17.38
N THR A 2 33.81 0.40 17.16
CA THR A 2 33.61 -0.24 15.85
C THR A 2 32.84 0.71 14.93
N ILE A 3 33.08 0.62 13.62
CA ILE A 3 32.33 1.41 12.63
C ILE A 3 30.81 1.18 12.73
N GLU A 4 30.38 -0.03 13.11
CA GLU A 4 28.96 -0.31 13.36
C GLU A 4 28.39 0.54 14.52
N ALA A 5 29.16 0.76 15.58
CA ALA A 5 28.75 1.62 16.70
C ALA A 5 28.71 3.10 16.31
N ASP A 6 29.64 3.53 15.46
CA ASP A 6 29.65 4.89 14.90
C ASP A 6 28.43 5.09 13.97
N LEU A 7 28.12 4.12 13.10
CA LEU A 7 26.92 4.13 12.24
C LEU A 7 25.62 4.12 13.05
N LYS A 8 25.55 3.39 14.16
CA LYS A 8 24.42 3.46 15.10
C LYS A 8 24.27 4.84 15.73
N SER A 9 25.38 5.52 16.02
CA SER A 9 25.35 6.89 16.56
C SER A 9 24.82 7.88 15.53
N ILE A 10 25.21 7.74 14.26
CA ILE A 10 24.63 8.49 13.15
C ILE A 10 23.13 8.19 13.01
N ALA A 11 22.72 6.91 13.10
CA ALA A 11 21.32 6.51 13.04
C ALA A 11 20.47 7.15 14.16
N VAL A 12 21.05 7.37 15.35
CA VAL A 12 20.39 8.10 16.44
C VAL A 12 20.31 9.60 16.14
N ALA A 13 21.35 10.19 15.56
CA ALA A 13 21.40 11.60 15.20
C ALA A 13 20.36 11.98 14.13
N ILE A 14 20.24 11.21 13.06
CA ILE A 14 19.27 11.45 11.98
C ILE A 14 17.81 11.33 12.47
N LYS A 15 17.58 10.58 13.55
CA LYS A 15 16.25 10.40 14.15
C LYS A 15 15.86 11.56 15.08
N GLN A 16 16.80 12.45 15.43
CA GLN A 16 16.51 13.58 16.31
C GLN A 16 15.49 14.53 15.68
N PRO A 17 14.49 15.03 16.44
CA PRO A 17 13.49 15.97 15.93
C PRO A 17 14.09 17.24 15.31
N ALA A 18 15.21 17.73 15.87
CA ALA A 18 15.90 18.91 15.35
C ALA A 18 16.48 18.66 13.95
N PHE A 19 17.11 17.51 13.74
CA PHE A 19 17.64 17.10 12.44
C PHE A 19 16.53 17.04 11.40
N LYS A 20 15.43 16.34 11.72
CA LYS A 20 14.28 16.19 10.83
C LYS A 20 13.64 17.53 10.47
N LYS A 21 13.48 18.42 11.43
CA LYS A 21 12.90 19.75 11.20
C LYS A 21 13.69 20.57 10.18
N GLU A 22 15.02 20.57 10.27
CA GLU A 22 15.88 21.30 9.33
C GLU A 22 15.83 20.65 7.94
N GLN A 23 15.81 19.32 7.87
CA GLN A 23 15.67 18.58 6.62
C GLN A 23 14.32 18.84 5.93
N ASP A 24 13.22 18.81 6.70
CA ASP A 24 11.88 19.12 6.21
C ASP A 24 11.79 20.56 5.70
N THR A 25 12.39 21.51 6.42
CA THR A 25 12.46 22.93 6.01
C THR A 25 13.20 23.08 4.67
N PHE A 26 14.32 22.36 4.50
CA PHE A 26 15.07 22.33 3.26
C PHE A 26 14.24 21.75 2.10
N PHE A 27 13.60 20.60 2.33
CA PHE A 27 12.74 19.99 1.32
C PHE A 27 11.61 20.94 0.94
N ASP A 28 10.91 21.54 1.90
CA ASP A 28 9.82 22.46 1.62
C ASP A 28 10.22 23.65 0.75
N LYS A 29 11.45 24.15 0.93
CA LYS A 29 12.04 25.25 0.15
C LYS A 29 12.29 24.87 -1.30
N TYR A 30 12.80 23.66 -1.57
CA TYR A 30 13.35 23.31 -2.90
C TYR A 30 12.59 22.24 -3.67
N VAL A 31 11.68 21.53 -3.04
CA VAL A 31 10.97 20.39 -3.61
C VAL A 31 10.25 20.69 -4.93
N ASN A 32 9.77 21.93 -5.13
CA ASN A 32 9.08 22.33 -6.37
C ASN A 32 10.00 22.49 -7.59
N GLU A 33 11.31 22.61 -7.37
CA GLU A 33 12.29 22.76 -8.46
C GLU A 33 12.47 21.44 -9.23
N PHE A 34 12.32 20.29 -8.56
CA PHE A 34 12.65 18.96 -9.08
C PHE A 34 11.50 18.30 -9.85
N ASP A 35 11.74 17.78 -11.04
CA ASP A 35 10.75 17.03 -11.83
C ASP A 35 11.22 15.62 -12.26
N GLU A 36 10.28 14.84 -12.80
CA GLU A 36 10.50 13.49 -13.32
C GLU A 36 11.18 13.48 -14.71
N GLY A 37 11.61 14.64 -15.22
CA GLY A 37 12.29 14.71 -16.50
C GLY A 37 13.67 14.06 -16.44
N ASP A 38 14.05 13.40 -17.53
CA ASP A 38 15.41 12.85 -17.70
C ASP A 38 16.47 13.97 -17.78
N GLU A 39 16.07 15.19 -18.18
CA GLU A 39 16.94 16.36 -18.25
C GLU A 39 17.13 17.01 -16.87
N ASN A 40 18.40 17.21 -16.48
CA ASN A 40 18.73 17.89 -15.22
C ASN A 40 18.79 19.40 -15.40
N LYS A 41 18.11 20.15 -14.53
CA LYS A 41 18.21 21.61 -14.50
C LYS A 41 19.53 22.02 -13.86
N LEU A 42 20.12 23.12 -14.36
CA LEU A 42 21.37 23.68 -13.81
C LEU A 42 21.25 24.02 -12.31
N ILE A 43 20.06 24.39 -11.84
CA ILE A 43 19.82 24.71 -10.42
C ILE A 43 19.93 23.49 -9.50
N TYR A 44 19.79 22.26 -10.02
CA TYR A 44 19.83 21.05 -9.18
C TYR A 44 21.19 20.86 -8.51
N THR A 45 22.28 21.21 -9.18
CA THR A 45 23.63 21.14 -8.60
C THR A 45 23.78 22.13 -7.44
N THR A 46 23.29 23.35 -7.60
CA THR A 46 23.31 24.35 -6.51
C THR A 46 22.52 23.86 -5.30
N ILE A 47 21.34 23.31 -5.53
CA ILE A 47 20.50 22.78 -4.44
C ILE A 47 21.15 21.57 -3.78
N HIS A 48 21.77 20.67 -4.54
CA HIS A 48 22.46 19.50 -3.98
C HIS A 48 23.64 19.91 -3.10
N ASN A 49 24.42 20.92 -3.50
CA ASN A 49 25.50 21.45 -2.67
C ASN A 49 24.97 22.04 -1.35
N GLU A 50 23.86 22.79 -1.39
CA GLU A 50 23.24 23.29 -0.15
C GLU A 50 22.72 22.15 0.75
N TYR A 51 22.23 21.06 0.16
CA TYR A 51 21.81 19.88 0.92
C TYR A 51 23.00 19.18 1.58
N GLN A 52 24.14 19.06 0.87
CA GLN A 52 25.37 18.51 1.42
C GLN A 52 25.82 19.33 2.65
N GLU A 53 25.92 20.66 2.51
CA GLU A 53 26.33 21.56 3.59
C GLU A 53 25.38 21.45 4.80
N LEU A 54 24.07 21.34 4.56
CA LEU A 54 23.07 21.18 5.61
C LEU A 54 23.28 19.87 6.38
N VAL A 55 23.32 18.73 5.68
CA VAL A 55 23.41 17.42 6.32
C VAL A 55 24.76 17.25 7.02
N GLU A 56 25.85 17.69 6.39
CA GLU A 56 27.18 17.68 6.98
C GLU A 56 27.23 18.53 8.26
N GLY A 57 26.66 19.74 8.24
CA GLY A 57 26.60 20.61 9.41
C GLY A 57 25.78 20.01 10.55
N LEU A 58 24.64 19.38 10.24
CA LEU A 58 23.80 18.70 11.23
C LEU A 58 24.51 17.49 11.83
N LEU A 59 25.12 16.63 11.02
CA LEU A 59 25.85 15.46 11.51
C LEU A 59 27.07 15.86 12.32
N THR A 60 27.86 16.83 11.84
CA THR A 60 29.04 17.32 12.57
C THR A 60 28.67 17.85 13.94
N LYS A 61 27.52 18.54 14.05
CA LYS A 61 27.00 19.03 15.33
C LYS A 61 26.58 17.89 16.28
N GLU A 62 25.93 16.85 15.78
CA GLU A 62 25.33 15.80 16.61
C GLU A 62 26.34 14.69 16.99
N VAL A 63 27.23 14.30 16.08
CA VAL A 63 28.16 13.16 16.30
C VAL A 63 29.64 13.54 16.27
N GLY A 64 29.98 14.75 15.80
CA GLY A 64 31.35 15.24 15.71
C GLY A 64 32.09 14.80 14.44
N GLU A 65 33.01 15.64 13.97
CA GLU A 65 33.82 15.44 12.77
C GLU A 65 34.66 14.16 12.83
N GLU A 66 35.28 13.89 13.98
CA GLU A 66 36.13 12.69 14.18
C GLU A 66 35.37 11.38 13.96
N LEU A 67 34.07 11.33 14.30
CA LEU A 67 33.25 10.15 14.08
C LEU A 67 32.94 9.98 12.59
N LEU A 68 32.60 11.07 11.91
CA LEU A 68 32.31 11.06 10.47
C LEU A 68 33.52 10.61 9.66
N VAL A 69 34.73 11.08 10.00
CA VAL A 69 35.98 10.63 9.38
C VAL A 69 36.17 9.12 9.54
N ARG A 70 36.00 8.58 10.76
CA ARG A 70 36.12 7.13 11.00
C ARG A 70 35.13 6.31 10.20
N VAL A 71 33.89 6.79 10.07
CA VAL A 71 32.87 6.11 9.26
C VAL A 71 33.26 6.13 7.78
N CYS A 72 33.74 7.26 7.27
CA CYS A 72 34.19 7.37 5.87
C CYS A 72 35.38 6.45 5.57
N GLU A 73 36.39 6.43 6.44
CA GLU A 73 37.59 5.60 6.28
C GLU A 73 37.29 4.11 6.43
N GLY A 74 36.36 3.74 7.31
CA GLY A 74 36.03 2.34 7.57
C GLY A 74 34.93 1.76 6.68
N MET A 75 34.23 2.58 5.87
CA MET A 75 33.03 2.15 5.14
C MET A 75 33.29 0.96 4.21
N GLU A 76 34.42 0.94 3.51
CA GLU A 76 34.80 -0.16 2.61
C GLU A 76 34.94 -1.48 3.37
N ALA A 77 35.60 -1.46 4.52
CA ALA A 77 35.73 -2.63 5.39
C ALA A 77 34.38 -3.06 5.98
N PHE A 78 33.50 -2.12 6.31
CA PHE A 78 32.15 -2.41 6.77
C PHE A 78 31.30 -3.08 5.69
N ILE A 79 31.35 -2.60 4.44
CA ILE A 79 30.63 -3.18 3.31
C ILE A 79 31.11 -4.62 3.07
N GLU A 80 32.42 -4.87 3.12
CA GLU A 80 32.96 -6.22 2.96
C GLU A 80 32.49 -7.16 4.07
N ALA A 81 32.55 -6.72 5.33
CA ALA A 81 32.07 -7.49 6.48
C ALA A 81 30.55 -7.74 6.43
N SER A 82 29.79 -6.80 5.85
CA SER A 82 28.32 -6.88 5.74
C SER A 82 27.84 -7.89 4.69
N LYS A 83 28.73 -8.44 3.86
CA LYS A 83 28.38 -9.53 2.92
C LYS A 83 28.04 -10.83 3.65
N GLU A 84 28.59 -11.04 4.84
CA GLU A 84 28.37 -12.24 5.65
C GLU A 84 27.14 -12.11 6.56
N SER A 85 26.77 -10.88 6.93
CA SER A 85 25.57 -10.58 7.74
C SER A 85 25.02 -9.21 7.37
N ALA A 86 23.72 -9.16 7.02
CA ALA A 86 23.06 -7.91 6.68
C ALA A 86 23.08 -6.93 7.88
N PRO A 87 23.36 -5.63 7.63
CA PRO A 87 23.32 -4.62 8.68
C PRO A 87 21.89 -4.39 9.16
N SER A 88 21.74 -3.89 10.39
CA SER A 88 20.42 -3.51 10.91
C SER A 88 19.79 -2.39 10.08
N GLN A 89 18.47 -2.35 9.99
CA GLN A 89 17.73 -1.32 9.23
C GLN A 89 18.14 0.12 9.58
N ASP A 90 18.42 0.39 10.85
CA ASP A 90 18.85 1.71 11.35
C ASP A 90 20.19 2.16 10.73
N ILE A 91 21.10 1.22 10.49
CA ILE A 91 22.39 1.48 9.86
C ILE A 91 22.21 1.70 8.36
N VAL A 92 21.32 0.91 7.72
CA VAL A 92 20.97 1.12 6.30
C VAL A 92 20.41 2.53 6.10
N GLU A 93 19.50 2.99 6.97
CA GLU A 93 18.94 4.35 6.91
C GLU A 93 20.02 5.43 7.04
N ALA A 94 20.96 5.26 7.97
CA ALA A 94 22.10 6.17 8.11
C ALA A 94 22.97 6.21 6.85
N ILE A 95 23.23 5.05 6.24
CA ILE A 95 24.00 4.95 4.98
C ILE A 95 23.23 5.62 3.85
N ASP A 96 21.94 5.40 3.70
CA ASP A 96 21.13 6.00 2.62
C ASP A 96 21.13 7.54 2.68
N ILE A 97 20.97 8.11 3.88
CA ILE A 97 21.05 9.56 4.07
C ILE A 97 22.46 10.07 3.73
N MET A 98 23.50 9.38 4.19
CA MET A 98 24.88 9.76 3.86
C MET A 98 25.19 9.64 2.36
N SER A 99 24.74 8.57 1.71
CA SER A 99 24.91 8.35 0.27
C SER A 99 24.18 9.41 -0.55
N SER A 100 23.03 9.92 -0.09
CA SER A 100 22.34 11.03 -0.75
C SER A 100 23.15 12.34 -0.77
N MET A 101 24.12 12.50 0.14
CA MET A 101 25.09 13.60 0.06
C MET A 101 26.07 13.38 -1.11
N GLY A 102 26.59 12.17 -1.28
CA GLY A 102 27.59 11.87 -2.31
C GLY A 102 27.03 11.62 -3.72
N GLU A 103 25.76 11.20 -3.81
CA GLU A 103 25.16 10.75 -5.06
C GLU A 103 23.98 11.62 -5.47
N PHE A 104 24.19 12.41 -6.52
CA PHE A 104 23.17 13.31 -7.07
C PHE A 104 21.89 12.58 -7.51
N LEU A 105 21.99 11.38 -8.07
CA LEU A 105 20.82 10.62 -8.53
C LEU A 105 19.94 10.16 -7.35
N ALA A 106 20.56 9.73 -6.25
CA ALA A 106 19.84 9.39 -5.02
C ALA A 106 19.16 10.63 -4.42
N PHE A 107 19.84 11.77 -4.39
CA PHE A 107 19.28 13.04 -3.96
C PHE A 107 18.09 13.49 -4.83
N LYS A 108 18.24 13.47 -6.16
CA LYS A 108 17.15 13.80 -7.11
C LYS A 108 15.95 12.89 -6.88
N GLY A 109 16.17 11.58 -6.68
CA GLY A 109 15.11 10.62 -6.37
C GLY A 109 14.31 11.01 -5.13
N THR A 110 15.00 11.36 -4.04
CA THR A 110 14.36 11.86 -2.82
C THR A 110 13.57 13.15 -3.04
N MET A 111 14.12 14.12 -3.76
CA MET A 111 13.45 15.40 -4.02
C MET A 111 12.19 15.23 -4.89
N VAL A 112 12.27 14.42 -5.94
CA VAL A 112 11.13 14.09 -6.80
C VAL A 112 10.04 13.36 -6.00
N TYR A 113 10.44 12.42 -5.15
CA TYR A 113 9.52 11.72 -4.26
C TYR A 113 8.83 12.68 -3.28
N LYS A 114 9.59 13.53 -2.60
CA LYS A 114 9.06 14.58 -1.71
C LYS A 114 8.12 15.52 -2.44
N ARG A 115 8.36 15.79 -3.73
CA ARG A 115 7.45 16.59 -4.55
C ARG A 115 6.15 15.86 -4.81
N LYS A 116 6.19 14.56 -5.10
CA LYS A 116 4.97 13.74 -5.20
C LYS A 116 4.22 13.75 -3.88
N GLU A 117 4.89 13.58 -2.74
CA GLU A 117 4.26 13.67 -1.42
C GLU A 117 3.62 15.04 -1.19
N LYS A 118 4.35 16.14 -1.45
CA LYS A 118 3.83 17.50 -1.30
C LYS A 118 2.72 17.82 -2.28
N MET A 119 2.77 17.33 -3.52
CA MET A 119 1.69 17.46 -4.49
C MET A 119 0.48 16.60 -4.11
N ASN A 120 0.69 15.43 -3.51
CA ASN A 120 -0.39 14.59 -2.99
C ASN A 120 -1.02 15.18 -1.72
N ALA A 121 -0.22 15.83 -0.86
CA ALA A 121 -0.67 16.53 0.34
C ALA A 121 -1.30 17.91 0.01
N ALA A 122 -0.77 18.63 -0.98
CA ALA A 122 -1.35 19.84 -1.54
C ALA A 122 -2.58 19.53 -2.41
N ALA A 123 -2.68 18.35 -3.01
CA ALA A 123 -3.92 17.87 -3.65
C ALA A 123 -5.04 17.63 -2.62
N ALA A 124 -4.74 17.60 -1.31
CA ALA A 124 -5.74 17.70 -0.25
C ALA A 124 -6.17 19.15 0.05
N SER A 125 -5.71 20.12 -0.75
CA SER A 125 -6.03 21.55 -0.70
C SER A 125 -6.03 22.21 -2.10
N LEU A 126 -7.25 22.39 -2.65
CA LEU A 126 -7.64 23.31 -3.73
C LEU A 126 -7.68 22.79 -5.18
N ASN A 127 -8.58 23.48 -5.86
CA ASN A 127 -9.15 23.25 -7.17
C ASN A 127 -8.48 24.19 -8.20
N ILE A 128 -8.36 23.69 -9.44
CA ILE A 128 -8.21 24.39 -10.73
C ILE A 128 -6.80 24.80 -11.17
N ASP A 129 -6.21 23.95 -12.04
CA ASP A 129 -5.40 24.39 -13.19
C ASP A 129 -5.48 23.38 -14.37
N GLY A 130 -6.71 23.07 -14.79
CA GLY A 130 -7.00 22.38 -16.07
C GLY A 130 -6.59 20.91 -16.22
N LYS A 131 -5.83 20.30 -15.30
CA LYS A 131 -5.52 18.85 -15.32
C LYS A 131 -6.47 18.07 -14.42
N LYS A 132 -7.34 17.27 -15.04
CA LYS A 132 -8.23 16.32 -14.35
C LYS A 132 -7.41 15.29 -13.58
N VAL A 133 -7.46 15.34 -12.26
CA VAL A 133 -7.25 14.13 -11.44
C VAL A 133 -8.46 13.23 -11.74
N PRO A 134 -8.28 11.98 -12.16
CA PRO A 134 -9.40 11.11 -12.48
C PRO A 134 -10.17 10.82 -11.19
N VAL A 135 -11.32 11.49 -11.03
CA VAL A 135 -12.35 11.06 -10.09
C VAL A 135 -12.79 9.69 -10.56
N ILE A 136 -12.57 8.68 -9.74
CA ILE A 136 -12.98 7.34 -10.09
C ILE A 136 -14.49 7.26 -9.96
N ASP A 137 -15.15 6.98 -11.07
CA ASP A 137 -16.51 6.49 -11.07
C ASP A 137 -16.51 5.02 -10.63
N LEU A 138 -16.89 4.78 -9.36
CA LEU A 138 -16.97 3.42 -8.81
C LEU A 138 -17.94 2.54 -9.61
N ASP A 139 -18.99 3.12 -10.20
CA ASP A 139 -19.93 2.36 -11.02
C ASP A 139 -19.30 1.94 -12.35
N GLY A 140 -18.53 2.84 -12.99
CA GLY A 140 -17.73 2.53 -14.17
C GLY A 140 -16.61 1.52 -13.91
N VAL A 141 -15.95 1.58 -12.75
CA VAL A 141 -14.97 0.56 -12.33
C VAL A 141 -15.64 -0.78 -12.12
N MET A 142 -16.73 -0.83 -11.37
CA MET A 142 -17.46 -2.07 -11.13
C MET A 142 -17.98 -2.67 -12.44
N GLY A 143 -18.41 -1.84 -13.41
CA GLY A 143 -18.75 -2.28 -14.76
C GLY A 143 -17.56 -2.88 -15.52
N THR A 144 -16.43 -2.15 -15.57
CA THR A 144 -15.21 -2.61 -16.24
C THR A 144 -14.70 -3.93 -15.64
N LEU A 145 -14.78 -4.06 -14.31
CA LEU A 145 -14.34 -5.26 -13.60
C LEU A 145 -15.37 -6.40 -13.77
N GLY A 146 -16.67 -6.10 -13.88
CA GLY A 146 -17.70 -7.06 -14.30
C GLY A 146 -17.45 -7.61 -15.70
N ASP A 147 -17.07 -6.76 -16.66
CA ASP A 147 -16.74 -7.16 -18.03
C ASP A 147 -15.48 -8.06 -18.06
N LEU A 148 -14.44 -7.67 -17.33
CA LEU A 148 -13.20 -8.43 -17.21
C LEU A 148 -13.38 -9.78 -16.51
N GLN A 149 -14.37 -9.90 -15.63
CA GLN A 149 -14.74 -11.18 -15.00
C GLN A 149 -15.62 -12.03 -15.93
N GLY A 150 -16.60 -11.42 -16.61
CA GLY A 150 -17.51 -12.07 -17.55
C GLY A 150 -16.83 -12.61 -18.81
N ALA A 151 -15.61 -12.16 -19.11
CA ALA A 151 -14.70 -12.83 -20.03
C ALA A 151 -14.29 -14.20 -19.45
N GLN A 152 -15.17 -15.21 -19.62
CA GLN A 152 -15.04 -16.58 -19.11
C GLN A 152 -13.88 -17.41 -19.72
N GLY A 153 -12.84 -16.77 -20.22
CA GLY A 153 -11.64 -17.43 -20.74
C GLY A 153 -10.38 -16.99 -20.01
N ASP A 154 -9.38 -17.87 -19.96
CA ASP A 154 -8.00 -17.50 -19.65
C ASP A 154 -7.36 -16.69 -20.83
N GLU A 155 -8.14 -16.26 -21.82
CA GLU A 155 -7.67 -15.48 -22.98
C GLU A 155 -7.10 -14.12 -22.56
N GLY A 156 -5.80 -13.96 -22.78
CA GLY A 156 -5.04 -12.77 -22.43
C GLY A 156 -4.72 -12.65 -20.93
N TRP A 157 -4.99 -13.69 -20.15
CA TRP A 157 -4.58 -13.79 -18.74
C TRP A 157 -3.40 -14.76 -18.62
N ASP A 158 -2.27 -14.26 -18.12
CA ASP A 158 -1.10 -15.05 -17.82
C ASP A 158 -1.19 -15.58 -16.39
N ARG A 159 -1.16 -16.90 -16.20
CA ARG A 159 -1.12 -17.48 -14.86
C ARG A 159 0.26 -17.24 -14.24
N VAL A 160 0.28 -16.46 -13.16
CA VAL A 160 1.53 -16.10 -12.45
C VAL A 160 1.76 -17.02 -11.26
N ALA A 161 0.70 -17.40 -10.55
CA ALA A 161 0.83 -18.27 -9.38
C ALA A 161 -0.39 -19.18 -9.19
N HIS A 162 -0.15 -20.34 -8.58
CA HIS A 162 -1.21 -21.27 -8.18
C HIS A 162 -0.77 -22.02 -6.92
N ASP A 163 -1.58 -21.94 -5.87
CA ASP A 163 -1.43 -22.74 -4.66
C ASP A 163 -2.64 -23.67 -4.54
N ALA A 164 -2.41 -24.96 -4.76
CA ALA A 164 -3.48 -25.96 -4.69
C ALA A 164 -3.97 -26.23 -3.26
N VAL A 165 -3.13 -25.98 -2.25
CA VAL A 165 -3.46 -26.20 -0.83
C VAL A 165 -4.34 -25.07 -0.32
N LEU A 166 -3.99 -23.83 -0.67
CA LEU A 166 -4.78 -22.64 -0.37
C LEU A 166 -5.88 -22.41 -1.40
N GLN A 167 -5.95 -23.18 -2.48
CA GLN A 167 -6.92 -23.00 -3.56
C GLN A 167 -6.96 -21.55 -4.10
N ILE A 168 -5.77 -20.98 -4.28
CA ILE A 168 -5.56 -19.62 -4.78
C ILE A 168 -4.97 -19.71 -6.18
N VAL A 169 -5.60 -19.03 -7.13
CA VAL A 169 -5.07 -18.81 -8.47
C VAL A 169 -4.84 -17.32 -8.66
N LEU A 170 -3.66 -16.94 -9.13
CA LEU A 170 -3.35 -15.60 -9.57
C LEU A 170 -3.09 -15.58 -11.07
N ASP A 171 -3.87 -14.79 -11.77
CA ASP A 171 -3.66 -14.46 -13.16
C ASP A 171 -3.39 -12.96 -13.32
N MET A 172 -2.59 -12.59 -14.32
CA MET A 172 -2.30 -11.21 -14.66
C MET A 172 -2.62 -10.92 -16.12
N LYS A 173 -3.06 -9.69 -16.40
CA LYS A 173 -3.33 -9.22 -17.76
C LYS A 173 -2.77 -7.82 -17.94
N LYS A 174 -1.99 -7.62 -19.00
CA LYS A 174 -1.57 -6.26 -19.38
C LYS A 174 -2.76 -5.51 -19.97
N SER A 175 -2.91 -4.23 -19.61
CA SER A 175 -3.91 -3.38 -20.24
C SER A 175 -3.49 -3.01 -21.66
N ASP A 176 -4.44 -3.10 -22.60
CA ASP A 176 -4.21 -2.67 -24.00
C ASP A 176 -4.32 -1.14 -24.16
N LYS A 177 -4.94 -0.45 -23.20
CA LYS A 177 -5.32 0.97 -23.31
C LYS A 177 -4.42 1.90 -22.51
N GLU A 178 -3.74 1.39 -21.51
CA GLU A 178 -2.95 2.18 -20.56
C GLU A 178 -1.71 1.40 -20.11
N ASP A 179 -0.71 2.11 -19.58
CA ASP A 179 0.45 1.47 -18.96
C ASP A 179 0.07 0.94 -17.57
N ALA A 180 -0.78 -0.09 -17.56
CA ALA A 180 -1.28 -0.76 -16.37
C ALA A 180 -1.32 -2.28 -16.57
N ARG A 181 -1.41 -3.00 -15.45
CA ARG A 181 -1.64 -4.43 -15.39
C ARG A 181 -2.80 -4.70 -14.44
N TYR A 182 -3.64 -5.65 -14.77
CA TYR A 182 -4.67 -6.16 -13.88
C TYR A 182 -4.18 -7.46 -13.25
N ALA A 183 -4.39 -7.59 -11.95
CA ALA A 183 -4.23 -8.85 -11.23
C ALA A 183 -5.61 -9.38 -10.90
N ARG A 184 -5.81 -10.69 -11.12
CA ARG A 184 -7.04 -11.41 -10.81
C ARG A 184 -6.70 -12.56 -9.89
N TYR A 185 -7.28 -12.54 -8.70
CA TYR A 185 -7.15 -13.58 -7.70
C TYR A 185 -8.45 -14.36 -7.64
N ARG A 186 -8.38 -15.68 -7.77
CA ARG A 186 -9.52 -16.59 -7.56
C ARG A 186 -9.22 -17.44 -6.34
N ILE A 187 -10.08 -17.36 -5.34
CA ILE A 187 -9.91 -18.02 -4.06
C ILE A 187 -11.16 -18.85 -3.79
N ALA A 188 -11.00 -20.15 -3.59
CA ALA A 188 -12.09 -20.97 -3.09
C ALA A 188 -12.20 -20.83 -1.57
N LEU A 189 -13.39 -20.50 -1.11
CA LEU A 189 -13.75 -20.38 0.29
C LEU A 189 -14.63 -21.56 0.67
N ASP A 190 -14.26 -22.22 1.77
CA ASP A 190 -15.02 -23.32 2.35
C ASP A 190 -16.23 -22.80 3.15
N MET A 191 -17.12 -22.04 2.51
CA MET A 191 -18.40 -21.61 3.09
C MET A 191 -19.39 -21.16 2.00
N PRO A 192 -20.70 -21.29 2.26
CA PRO A 192 -21.75 -20.72 1.41
C PRO A 192 -21.64 -19.20 1.19
N VAL A 193 -22.24 -18.70 0.12
CA VAL A 193 -22.10 -17.30 -0.32
C VAL A 193 -22.67 -16.28 0.68
N ASP A 194 -23.72 -16.64 1.39
CA ASP A 194 -24.32 -15.83 2.46
C ASP A 194 -23.42 -15.75 3.70
N GLN A 195 -22.77 -16.86 4.07
CA GLN A 195 -21.74 -16.87 5.11
C GLN A 195 -20.51 -16.06 4.69
N ALA A 196 -20.08 -16.18 3.44
CA ALA A 196 -18.97 -15.39 2.90
C ALA A 196 -19.32 -13.90 2.88
N ARG A 197 -20.57 -13.54 2.52
CA ARG A 197 -21.07 -12.18 2.62
C ARG A 197 -20.97 -11.66 4.04
N ASP A 198 -21.40 -12.40 5.05
CA ASP A 198 -21.23 -11.92 6.42
C ASP A 198 -19.75 -11.84 6.86
N CYS A 199 -18.90 -12.71 6.33
CA CYS A 199 -17.48 -12.71 6.67
C CYS A 199 -16.76 -11.45 6.15
N PHE A 200 -17.07 -11.00 4.93
CA PHE A 200 -16.37 -9.91 4.23
C PHE A 200 -17.20 -8.66 3.99
N GLY A 201 -18.52 -8.78 4.17
CA GLY A 201 -19.49 -7.78 3.82
C GLY A 201 -19.40 -6.57 4.73
N PRO A 202 -19.43 -5.36 4.15
CA PRO A 202 -19.45 -4.12 4.92
C PRO A 202 -20.74 -3.88 5.72
N ASP A 203 -21.76 -4.73 5.55
CA ASP A 203 -23.05 -4.67 6.22
C ASP A 203 -23.05 -5.30 7.62
N VAL A 204 -22.02 -6.08 7.98
CA VAL A 204 -21.83 -6.51 9.37
C VAL A 204 -21.33 -5.34 10.21
N PRO A 205 -21.91 -5.08 11.39
CA PRO A 205 -21.46 -4.01 12.26
C PRO A 205 -19.95 -4.13 12.53
N ILE A 206 -19.22 -3.04 12.30
CA ILE A 206 -17.76 -3.02 12.43
C ILE A 206 -17.29 -3.54 13.79
N GLU A 207 -17.95 -3.15 14.87
CA GLU A 207 -17.56 -3.59 16.22
C GLU A 207 -17.64 -5.11 16.38
N THR A 208 -18.56 -5.75 15.65
CA THR A 208 -18.66 -7.20 15.59
C THR A 208 -17.58 -7.79 14.69
N SER A 209 -17.38 -7.22 13.50
CA SER A 209 -16.43 -7.76 12.52
C SER A 209 -14.98 -7.69 12.98
N LYS A 210 -14.62 -6.74 13.86
CA LYS A 210 -13.27 -6.56 14.42
C LYS A 210 -12.65 -7.85 14.96
N GLU A 211 -13.47 -8.80 15.46
CA GLU A 211 -13.00 -10.11 15.94
C GLU A 211 -12.27 -10.95 14.87
N TRP A 212 -12.64 -10.80 13.59
CA TRP A 212 -12.07 -11.58 12.50
C TRP A 212 -11.48 -10.75 11.36
N THR A 213 -11.89 -9.49 11.20
CA THR A 213 -11.44 -8.62 10.09
C THR A 213 -10.20 -7.79 10.42
N LEU A 214 -9.96 -7.45 11.70
CA LEU A 214 -8.75 -6.71 12.06
C LEU A 214 -7.54 -7.63 11.95
N SER A 215 -6.69 -7.34 10.96
CA SER A 215 -5.35 -7.88 10.90
C SER A 215 -4.47 -7.19 11.94
N GLU A 216 -3.32 -7.78 12.25
CA GLU A 216 -2.28 -7.15 13.07
C GLU A 216 -1.78 -5.81 12.49
N TYR A 217 -2.10 -5.51 11.22
CA TYR A 217 -1.71 -4.32 10.46
C TYR A 217 -2.73 -3.17 10.51
N VAL A 218 -3.93 -3.42 11.02
CA VAL A 218 -4.99 -2.40 11.16
C VAL A 218 -5.23 -2.15 12.65
N LYS A 219 -4.90 -0.95 13.10
CA LYS A 219 -5.06 -0.49 14.48
C LYS A 219 -6.52 -0.15 14.80
N ASP A 220 -7.18 0.53 13.88
CA ASP A 220 -8.59 0.88 14.00
C ASP A 220 -9.26 0.86 12.63
N PHE A 221 -10.54 0.49 12.62
CA PHE A 221 -11.39 0.51 11.44
C PHE A 221 -12.78 0.93 11.90
N SER A 222 -13.29 2.03 11.33
CA SER A 222 -14.54 2.65 11.77
C SER A 222 -15.35 3.21 10.60
N LEU A 223 -16.68 3.14 10.71
CA LEU A 223 -17.58 3.75 9.73
C LEU A 223 -17.58 5.27 9.96
N VAL A 224 -17.26 6.03 8.93
CA VAL A 224 -17.33 7.50 8.96
C VAL A 224 -18.69 7.99 8.51
N ARG A 225 -19.20 7.44 7.40
CA ARG A 225 -20.47 7.86 6.82
C ARG A 225 -21.06 6.78 5.92
N GLU A 226 -22.38 6.64 5.96
CA GLU A 226 -23.15 5.94 4.93
C GLU A 226 -23.69 6.97 3.93
N ASN A 227 -23.31 6.84 2.65
CA ASN A 227 -23.76 7.75 1.60
C ASN A 227 -25.16 7.35 1.09
N ALA A 228 -25.40 6.04 1.00
CA ALA A 228 -26.63 5.41 0.53
C ALA A 228 -26.61 3.93 0.97
N PRO A 229 -27.74 3.20 0.86
CA PRO A 229 -27.72 1.76 1.05
C PRO A 229 -26.66 1.12 0.15
N CYS A 230 -25.79 0.30 0.75
CA CYS A 230 -24.66 -0.33 0.07
C CYS A 230 -23.52 0.62 -0.38
N ASP A 231 -23.41 1.82 0.18
CA ASP A 231 -22.34 2.78 -0.12
C ASP A 231 -21.83 3.44 1.16
N TRP A 232 -20.64 3.03 1.59
CA TRP A 232 -20.06 3.41 2.87
C TRP A 232 -18.69 4.06 2.69
N VAL A 233 -18.35 4.92 3.64
CA VAL A 233 -17.02 5.49 3.81
C VAL A 233 -16.48 5.06 5.16
N PHE A 234 -15.35 4.37 5.14
CA PHE A 234 -14.64 3.88 6.31
C PHE A 234 -13.36 4.66 6.55
N ARG A 235 -12.98 4.80 7.81
CA ARG A 235 -11.67 5.25 8.29
C ARG A 235 -10.87 4.01 8.67
N MET A 236 -9.63 3.94 8.21
CA MET A 236 -8.69 2.88 8.53
C MET A 236 -7.42 3.51 9.09
N GLU A 237 -7.05 3.13 10.32
CA GLU A 237 -5.79 3.50 10.96
C GLU A 237 -4.84 2.31 10.96
N PHE A 238 -3.63 2.49 10.45
CA PHE A 238 -2.66 1.41 10.33
C PHE A 238 -1.77 1.28 11.57
N SER A 239 -1.48 0.05 11.98
CA SER A 239 -0.55 -0.25 13.08
C SER A 239 0.91 -0.39 12.62
N PHE A 240 1.19 -0.28 11.32
CA PHE A 240 2.56 -0.34 10.78
C PHE A 240 3.47 0.69 11.48
N PRO A 241 4.71 0.30 11.84
CA PRO A 241 5.76 1.24 12.22
C PRO A 241 5.86 2.39 11.22
N TRP A 242 6.08 3.61 11.70
CA TRP A 242 6.10 4.81 10.86
C TRP A 242 7.05 4.69 9.66
N ILE A 243 8.16 3.96 9.81
CA ILE A 243 9.16 3.76 8.76
C ILE A 243 8.67 2.81 7.65
N ILE A 244 7.91 1.76 7.98
CA ILE A 244 7.28 0.91 6.96
C ILE A 244 6.21 1.71 6.21
N ARG A 245 5.45 2.54 6.94
CA ARG A 245 4.49 3.46 6.31
C ARG A 245 5.19 4.43 5.37
N TYR A 246 6.32 5.01 5.79
CA TYR A 246 7.13 5.89 4.95
C TYR A 246 7.66 5.19 3.70
N LEU A 247 8.29 4.02 3.83
CA LEU A 247 8.84 3.25 2.71
C LEU A 247 7.78 2.83 1.70
N MET A 248 6.57 2.53 2.18
CA MET A 248 5.46 2.14 1.32
C MET A 248 4.63 3.34 0.85
N SER A 249 4.94 4.57 1.28
CA SER A 249 4.08 5.74 1.02
C SER A 249 2.65 5.56 1.53
N MET A 250 2.47 4.86 2.66
CA MET A 250 1.20 4.74 3.36
C MET A 250 1.03 5.88 4.36
N PRO A 251 -0.13 6.54 4.39
CA PRO A 251 -0.45 7.44 5.49
C PRO A 251 -0.67 6.62 6.78
N GLN A 252 -0.62 7.29 7.94
CA GLN A 252 -1.03 6.66 9.21
C GLN A 252 -2.52 6.29 9.20
N GLU A 253 -3.31 7.10 8.52
CA GLU A 253 -4.76 6.97 8.41
C GLU A 253 -5.17 7.18 6.96
N MET A 254 -6.12 6.39 6.49
CA MET A 254 -6.76 6.62 5.20
C MET A 254 -8.26 6.42 5.29
N HIS A 255 -8.97 6.95 4.29
CA HIS A 255 -10.38 6.68 4.11
C HIS A 255 -10.60 5.81 2.88
N LEU A 256 -11.55 4.91 2.98
CA LEU A 256 -11.95 3.99 1.91
C LEU A 256 -13.42 4.18 1.65
N ARG A 257 -13.80 4.30 0.38
CA ARG A 257 -15.19 4.19 -0.03
C ARG A 257 -15.43 2.78 -0.54
N VAL A 258 -16.44 2.12 0.00
CA VAL A 258 -16.84 0.78 -0.37
C VAL A 258 -18.25 0.85 -0.90
N LYS A 259 -18.48 0.32 -2.10
CA LYS A 259 -19.80 0.23 -2.70
C LYS A 259 -20.10 -1.22 -3.06
N MET A 260 -21.22 -1.74 -2.58
CA MET A 260 -21.67 -3.11 -2.81
C MET A 260 -22.88 -3.14 -3.74
N ARG A 261 -23.00 -4.22 -4.51
CA ARG A 261 -24.18 -4.57 -5.31
C ARG A 261 -24.50 -6.05 -5.14
N LEU A 262 -25.78 -6.33 -5.02
CA LEU A 262 -26.32 -7.69 -5.08
C LEU A 262 -26.73 -7.98 -6.53
N ASP A 263 -26.74 -9.26 -6.89
CA ASP A 263 -27.11 -9.76 -8.21
C ASP A 263 -26.28 -9.14 -9.35
N PHE A 264 -24.99 -8.93 -9.10
CA PHE A 264 -24.04 -8.37 -10.06
C PHE A 264 -22.70 -9.12 -10.01
N PRO A 265 -22.09 -9.45 -11.16
CA PRO A 265 -22.57 -9.21 -12.53
C PRO A 265 -23.70 -10.16 -12.95
N SER A 266 -23.93 -11.26 -12.23
CA SER A 266 -25.00 -12.23 -12.49
C SER A 266 -25.98 -12.33 -11.31
N PRO A 267 -27.21 -12.83 -11.52
CA PRO A 267 -28.12 -13.12 -10.41
C PRO A 267 -27.51 -14.09 -9.41
N GLY A 268 -27.61 -13.78 -8.12
CA GLY A 268 -26.99 -14.52 -7.01
C GLY A 268 -25.56 -14.09 -6.67
N ASP A 269 -24.89 -13.32 -7.53
CA ASP A 269 -23.55 -12.82 -7.26
C ASP A 269 -23.59 -11.63 -6.29
N ILE A 270 -22.55 -11.49 -5.48
CA ILE A 270 -22.35 -10.33 -4.59
C ILE A 270 -21.05 -9.66 -4.99
N SER A 271 -21.14 -8.40 -5.41
CA SER A 271 -20.00 -7.62 -5.82
C SER A 271 -19.78 -6.42 -4.91
N TRP A 272 -18.53 -6.04 -4.68
CA TRP A 272 -18.22 -4.71 -4.16
C TRP A 272 -16.93 -4.17 -4.72
N VAL A 273 -16.81 -2.86 -4.71
CA VAL A 273 -15.61 -2.12 -5.07
C VAL A 273 -15.18 -1.30 -3.87
N GLU A 274 -13.89 -1.28 -3.62
CA GLU A 274 -13.25 -0.41 -2.63
C GLU A 274 -12.21 0.47 -3.31
N ALA A 275 -12.18 1.73 -2.92
CA ALA A 275 -11.18 2.68 -3.42
C ALA A 275 -10.75 3.64 -2.31
N PRO A 276 -9.50 4.12 -2.35
CA PRO A 276 -9.09 5.27 -1.54
C PRO A 276 -10.03 6.45 -1.78
N TYR A 277 -10.38 7.12 -0.69
CA TYR A 277 -11.38 8.17 -0.68
C TYR A 277 -10.85 9.40 0.03
N ASP A 278 -11.01 10.57 -0.59
CA ASP A 278 -10.74 11.83 0.06
C ASP A 278 -12.05 12.45 0.54
N ILE A 279 -12.19 12.52 1.86
CA ILE A 279 -13.36 13.11 2.52
C ILE A 279 -13.51 14.60 2.19
N LYS A 280 -12.41 15.34 2.05
CA LYS A 280 -12.48 16.80 1.84
C LYS A 280 -13.05 17.14 0.47
N THR A 281 -12.67 16.38 -0.54
CA THR A 281 -13.12 16.57 -1.92
C THR A 281 -14.30 15.68 -2.30
N ASN A 282 -14.68 14.76 -1.42
CA ASN A 282 -15.76 13.79 -1.63
C ASN A 282 -15.53 12.97 -2.91
N SER A 283 -14.29 12.52 -3.13
CA SER A 283 -13.85 11.86 -4.37
C SER A 283 -13.02 10.60 -4.12
N CYS A 284 -13.17 9.61 -5.01
CA CYS A 284 -12.31 8.43 -5.03
C CYS A 284 -11.06 8.71 -5.86
N LEU A 285 -9.89 8.41 -5.31
CA LEU A 285 -8.59 8.78 -5.89
C LEU A 285 -7.73 7.55 -6.14
N GLU A 286 -7.40 7.28 -7.40
CA GLU A 286 -6.53 6.15 -7.78
C GLU A 286 -5.10 6.31 -7.24
N SER A 287 -4.70 7.57 -7.05
CA SER A 287 -3.36 7.99 -6.67
C SER A 287 -3.12 8.09 -5.16
N GLN A 288 -4.13 7.86 -4.31
CA GLN A 288 -3.95 7.96 -2.86
C GLN A 288 -3.50 6.63 -2.23
N GLY A 289 -2.18 6.49 -2.07
CA GLY A 289 -1.56 5.50 -1.18
C GLY A 289 -1.21 4.15 -1.83
N VAL A 290 -0.98 3.15 -0.98
CA VAL A 290 -0.64 1.77 -1.35
C VAL A 290 -1.84 0.95 -1.79
N MET A 291 -2.99 1.22 -1.17
CA MET A 291 -4.24 0.54 -1.48
C MET A 291 -4.70 0.97 -2.86
N ARG A 292 -4.77 0.01 -3.79
CA ARG A 292 -5.32 0.21 -5.12
C ARG A 292 -6.83 0.07 -5.09
N VAL A 293 -7.48 0.54 -6.15
CA VAL A 293 -8.89 0.21 -6.35
C VAL A 293 -9.00 -1.30 -6.54
N ARG A 294 -9.83 -1.92 -5.72
CA ARG A 294 -10.13 -3.35 -5.80
C ARG A 294 -11.60 -3.53 -6.07
N ALA A 295 -11.94 -4.52 -6.87
CA ALA A 295 -13.28 -5.08 -6.82
C ALA A 295 -13.23 -6.56 -6.52
N TRP A 296 -14.32 -7.01 -5.94
CA TRP A 296 -14.54 -8.33 -5.43
C TRP A 296 -15.86 -8.82 -5.96
N VAL A 297 -15.91 -10.07 -6.38
CA VAL A 297 -17.15 -10.75 -6.71
C VAL A 297 -17.15 -12.12 -6.04
N MET A 298 -18.21 -12.39 -5.30
CA MET A 298 -18.50 -13.69 -4.71
C MET A 298 -19.65 -14.33 -5.45
N HIS A 299 -19.48 -15.61 -5.77
CA HIS A 299 -20.53 -16.45 -6.32
C HIS A 299 -20.37 -17.87 -5.78
N SER A 300 -21.47 -18.63 -5.75
CA SER A 300 -21.44 -20.03 -5.37
C SER A 300 -20.54 -20.83 -6.31
N ASP A 301 -19.76 -21.77 -5.76
CA ASP A 301 -18.97 -22.69 -6.59
C ASP A 301 -19.93 -23.58 -7.40
N PRO A 302 -19.80 -23.63 -8.74
CA PRO A 302 -20.67 -24.44 -9.59
C PRO A 302 -20.64 -25.95 -9.28
N SER A 303 -19.58 -26.42 -8.61
CA SER A 303 -19.38 -27.82 -8.25
C SER A 303 -19.82 -28.17 -6.81
N ASP A 304 -19.99 -27.17 -5.95
CA ASP A 304 -20.24 -27.34 -4.51
C ASP A 304 -20.92 -26.09 -3.94
N ASP A 305 -22.25 -26.15 -3.75
CA ASP A 305 -23.05 -25.02 -3.25
C ASP A 305 -22.68 -24.57 -1.83
N LYS A 306 -21.90 -25.37 -1.11
CA LYS A 306 -21.34 -25.05 0.21
C LYS A 306 -20.03 -24.27 0.13
N LYS A 307 -19.56 -23.95 -1.07
CA LYS A 307 -18.35 -23.17 -1.31
C LYS A 307 -18.66 -21.90 -2.08
N THR A 308 -17.79 -20.93 -1.87
CA THR A 308 -17.84 -19.64 -2.55
C THR A 308 -16.55 -19.45 -3.32
N ILE A 309 -16.66 -19.02 -4.57
CA ILE A 309 -15.52 -18.53 -5.33
C ILE A 309 -15.46 -17.02 -5.16
N LEU A 310 -14.42 -16.55 -4.48
CA LEU A 310 -14.09 -15.15 -4.35
C LEU A 310 -13.14 -14.76 -5.47
N THR A 311 -13.58 -13.88 -6.36
CA THR A 311 -12.75 -13.28 -7.41
C THR A 311 -12.41 -11.85 -7.03
N MET A 312 -11.15 -11.57 -6.74
CA MET A 312 -10.65 -10.22 -6.51
C MET A 312 -9.92 -9.72 -7.74
N MET A 313 -10.14 -8.47 -8.11
CA MET A 313 -9.39 -7.80 -9.17
C MET A 313 -8.77 -6.51 -8.67
N GLU A 314 -7.50 -6.33 -9.01
CA GLU A 314 -6.72 -5.14 -8.68
C GLU A 314 -6.06 -4.56 -9.93
N LYS A 315 -5.94 -3.24 -9.99
CA LYS A 315 -5.21 -2.54 -11.04
C LYS A 315 -3.86 -2.05 -10.50
N HIS A 316 -2.78 -2.38 -11.22
CA HIS A 316 -1.40 -2.01 -10.92
C HIS A 316 -0.83 -1.11 -12.03
N PRO A 317 0.01 -0.11 -11.71
CA PRO A 317 0.73 0.65 -12.72
C PRO A 317 1.79 -0.22 -13.42
N GLY A 318 2.07 0.08 -14.69
CA GLY A 318 2.87 -0.77 -15.59
C GLY A 318 4.36 -0.87 -15.28
N LYS A 319 4.94 0.06 -14.51
CA LYS A 319 6.36 0.06 -14.12
C LYS A 319 6.56 0.13 -12.60
N GLY A 320 7.45 -0.73 -12.09
CA GLY A 320 8.08 -0.58 -10.76
C GLY A 320 7.29 -1.03 -9.52
N SER A 321 6.04 -1.50 -9.63
CA SER A 321 5.23 -1.84 -8.44
C SER A 321 5.35 -3.28 -7.93
N TRP A 322 6.29 -4.07 -8.45
CA TRP A 322 6.47 -5.49 -8.11
C TRP A 322 7.80 -5.69 -7.40
N LEU A 323 7.85 -5.32 -6.12
CA LEU A 323 8.98 -5.65 -5.24
C LEU A 323 8.70 -6.86 -4.33
N MET A 324 7.55 -7.54 -4.46
CA MET A 324 7.28 -8.76 -3.69
C MET A 324 7.45 -10.00 -4.58
N PRO A 325 8.35 -10.95 -4.20
CA PRO A 325 8.43 -12.27 -4.81
C PRO A 325 7.07 -13.00 -4.78
N ASP A 326 6.82 -13.89 -5.75
CA ASP A 326 5.55 -14.62 -5.92
C ASP A 326 5.05 -15.31 -4.63
N ALA A 327 5.97 -15.86 -3.83
CA ALA A 327 5.66 -16.49 -2.55
C ALA A 327 5.16 -15.50 -1.48
N GLN A 328 5.68 -14.26 -1.47
CA GLN A 328 5.19 -13.20 -0.59
C GLN A 328 3.83 -12.69 -1.04
N LEU A 329 3.58 -12.68 -2.34
CA LEU A 329 2.30 -12.27 -2.88
C LEU A 329 1.19 -13.27 -2.52
N ILE A 330 1.42 -14.59 -2.65
CA ILE A 330 0.45 -15.62 -2.23
C ILE A 330 0.10 -15.47 -0.75
N ASN A 331 1.10 -15.29 0.12
CA ASN A 331 0.86 -15.07 1.55
C ASN A 331 0.06 -13.79 1.81
N THR A 332 0.32 -12.74 1.03
CA THR A 332 -0.42 -11.48 1.11
C THR A 332 -1.88 -11.63 0.66
N VAL A 333 -2.22 -12.64 -0.14
CA VAL A 333 -3.60 -12.90 -0.60
C VAL A 333 -4.29 -14.10 0.04
N ALA A 334 -3.61 -14.79 0.97
CA ALA A 334 -4.18 -15.88 1.76
C ALA A 334 -5.05 -15.39 2.93
N TRP A 335 -5.07 -14.08 3.20
CA TRP A 335 -5.84 -13.48 4.30
C TRP A 335 -7.34 -13.79 4.27
N PRO A 336 -8.05 -13.92 3.12
CA PRO A 336 -9.47 -14.23 3.14
C PRO A 336 -9.75 -15.57 3.80
N GLN A 337 -8.91 -16.58 3.57
CA GLN A 337 -9.07 -17.88 4.21
C GLN A 337 -8.81 -17.82 5.71
N GLN A 338 -7.86 -16.99 6.15
CA GLN A 338 -7.61 -16.77 7.57
C GLN A 338 -8.82 -16.10 8.23
N ASN A 339 -9.40 -15.09 7.58
CA ASN A 339 -10.60 -14.41 8.05
C ASN A 339 -11.79 -15.38 8.11
N CYS A 340 -11.98 -16.24 7.11
CA CYS A 340 -13.00 -17.29 7.14
C CYS A 340 -12.86 -18.21 8.37
N ARG A 341 -11.63 -18.63 8.69
CA ARG A 341 -11.36 -19.49 9.87
C ARG A 341 -11.63 -18.77 11.19
N LYS A 342 -11.31 -17.47 11.28
CA LYS A 342 -11.62 -16.64 12.46
C LYS A 342 -13.11 -16.40 12.58
N PHE A 343 -13.77 -16.07 11.46
CA PHE A 343 -15.21 -15.84 11.37
C PHE A 343 -16.00 -17.04 11.86
N LYS A 344 -15.72 -18.26 11.38
CA LYS A 344 -16.37 -19.51 11.84
C LYS A 344 -16.23 -19.75 13.36
N LYS A 345 -15.24 -19.14 14.02
CA LYS A 345 -15.02 -19.25 15.48
C LYS A 345 -15.63 -18.10 16.28
N SER A 346 -16.05 -17.02 15.60
CA SER A 346 -16.59 -15.81 16.22
C SER A 346 -17.90 -16.08 16.97
N GLY A 347 -18.22 -15.21 17.94
CA GLY A 347 -19.50 -15.26 18.62
C GLY A 347 -20.67 -15.01 17.66
N PHE A 348 -20.46 -14.10 16.71
CA PHE A 348 -21.44 -13.75 15.67
C PHE A 348 -21.82 -14.96 14.81
N PHE A 349 -20.83 -15.71 14.32
CA PHE A 349 -21.09 -16.89 13.49
C PHE A 349 -21.92 -17.92 14.24
N LYS A 350 -21.54 -18.24 15.48
CA LYS A 350 -22.27 -19.20 16.33
C LYS A 350 -23.69 -18.75 16.62
N GLN A 351 -23.89 -17.45 16.84
CA GLN A 351 -25.20 -16.88 17.09
C GLN A 351 -26.12 -16.96 15.86
N LYS A 352 -25.58 -16.70 14.66
CA LYS A 352 -26.36 -16.64 13.43
C LYS A 352 -26.56 -18.01 12.76
N TYR A 353 -25.54 -18.87 12.80
CA TYR A 353 -25.49 -20.13 12.03
C TYR A 353 -25.37 -21.40 12.91
N GLY A 354 -25.36 -21.27 14.24
CA GLY A 354 -25.17 -22.39 15.16
C GLY A 354 -23.70 -22.86 15.26
N GLU A 355 -23.44 -23.87 16.10
CA GLU A 355 -22.07 -24.36 16.35
C GLU A 355 -21.43 -25.04 15.13
N ASP A 356 -22.24 -25.70 14.30
CA ASP A 356 -21.80 -26.44 13.12
C ASP A 356 -22.01 -25.68 11.80
N GLY A 357 -22.49 -24.43 11.85
CA GLY A 357 -22.77 -23.62 10.65
C GLY A 357 -23.94 -24.13 9.80
N GLN A 358 -24.84 -24.95 10.37
CA GLN A 358 -26.03 -25.53 9.70
C GLN A 358 -27.34 -24.77 10.03
N GLY A 359 -27.24 -23.52 10.48
CA GLY A 359 -28.37 -22.68 10.91
C GLY A 359 -29.38 -22.35 9.82
#